data_AF-R6XHR8-F1
#
_entry.id   AF-R6XHR8-F1
#
_cell.length_a   1.000
_cell.length_b   1.000
_cell.length_c   1.000
_cell.angle_alpha   90.00
_cell.angle_beta   90.00
_cell.angle_gamma   90.00
#
_symmetry.space_group_name_H-M   'P 1'
#
loop_
_entity.id
_entity.type
_entity.pdbx_description
1 polymer ?
#
loop_
_entity_poly.entity_id
_entity_poly.type
_entity_poly.pdbx_seq_one_letter_code
_entity_poly.pdbx_strand_id
1 'polypeptide(L)'
;MKRTFLAIVAAMIIAVSASAQRLTEVTAEARLITDKMVLELGLNNIQRNSILQLNINYLNGITSYRDIDADGWKYRNKQLKKLLTSKQWKLYKDTYYFYRPISWRNSAYVHNIYAKYPKANYRPNGPRPQYDNRNAFKNDKRNKPSFGKGKREFSNNSPEAIRMRQEMRRGAMKGAR
;
A
#
# COMPACT_ATOMS: atom_id res chain seq x y z
N MET A 1 -34.02 26.21 10.27
CA MET A 1 -33.95 24.81 10.75
C MET A 1 -33.95 23.75 9.64
N LYS A 2 -34.84 23.77 8.64
CA LYS A 2 -34.85 22.75 7.56
C LYS A 2 -33.55 22.67 6.75
N ARG A 3 -32.95 23.83 6.42
CA ARG A 3 -31.69 23.92 5.65
C ARG A 3 -30.45 23.43 6.42
N THR A 4 -30.38 23.68 7.72
CA THR A 4 -29.25 23.23 8.57
C THR A 4 -29.30 21.73 8.82
N PHE A 5 -30.50 21.16 9.00
CA PHE A 5 -30.69 19.70 9.12
C PHE A 5 -30.30 18.96 7.83
N LEU A 6 -30.75 19.44 6.67
CA LEU A 6 -30.36 18.90 5.36
C LEU A 6 -28.84 18.96 5.14
N ALA A 7 -28.18 20.05 5.54
CA ALA A 7 -26.73 20.17 5.45
C ALA A 7 -25.98 19.17 6.34
N ILE A 8 -26.48 18.93 7.56
CA ILE A 8 -25.92 17.94 8.49
C ILE A 8 -26.09 16.51 7.95
N VAL A 9 -27.27 16.17 7.44
CA VAL A 9 -27.55 14.86 6.82
C VAL A 9 -26.66 14.65 5.58
N ALA A 10 -26.55 15.65 4.70
CA ALA A 10 -25.68 15.58 3.53
C ALA A 10 -24.21 15.40 3.91
N ALA A 11 -23.72 16.11 4.94
CA ALA A 11 -22.36 15.96 5.43
C ALA A 11 -22.08 14.55 5.98
N MET A 12 -23.04 13.93 6.68
CA MET A 12 -22.92 12.54 7.15
C MET A 12 -22.84 11.55 5.97
N ILE A 13 -23.71 11.68 4.96
CA ILE A 13 -23.72 10.80 3.78
C ILE A 13 -22.38 10.86 3.03
N ILE A 14 -21.84 12.07 2.86
CA ILE A 14 -20.52 12.27 2.21
C ILE A 14 -19.40 11.64 3.04
N ALA A 15 -19.40 11.82 4.36
CA ALA A 15 -18.37 11.25 5.24
C ALA A 15 -18.38 9.72 5.25
N VAL A 16 -19.57 9.10 5.27
CA VAL A 16 -19.74 7.64 5.17
C VAL A 16 -19.22 7.13 3.83
N SER A 17 -19.56 7.82 2.73
CA SER A 17 -19.12 7.45 1.38
C SER A 17 -17.59 7.52 1.23
N ALA A 18 -16.96 8.58 1.75
CA ALA A 18 -15.50 8.73 1.73
C ALA A 18 -14.79 7.66 2.56
N SER A 19 -15.34 7.31 3.73
CA SER A 19 -14.80 6.25 4.58
C SER A 19 -14.87 4.88 3.91
N ALA A 20 -15.98 4.59 3.22
CA ALA A 20 -16.16 3.35 2.45
C ALA A 20 -15.22 3.26 1.24
N GLN A 21 -15.03 4.37 0.52
CA GLN A 21 -14.08 4.46 -0.59
C GLN A 21 -12.64 4.20 -0.12
N ARG A 22 -12.20 4.87 0.95
CA ARG A 22 -10.87 4.64 1.55
C ARG A 22 -10.67 3.18 1.93
N LEU A 23 -11.67 2.55 2.58
CA LEU A 23 -11.57 1.14 2.96
C LEU A 23 -11.45 0.22 1.73
N THR A 24 -12.15 0.53 0.65
CA THR A 24 -12.09 -0.23 -0.61
C THR A 24 -10.70 -0.10 -1.25
N GLU A 25 -10.15 1.11 -1.33
CA GLU A 25 -8.80 1.36 -1.84
C GLU A 25 -7.73 0.65 -1.01
N VAL A 26 -7.80 0.79 0.32
CA VAL A 26 -6.90 0.11 1.27
C VAL A 26 -6.96 -1.41 1.08
N THR A 27 -8.17 -1.96 0.93
CA THR A 27 -8.36 -3.39 0.73
C THR A 27 -7.78 -3.85 -0.60
N ALA A 28 -7.95 -3.09 -1.68
CA ALA A 28 -7.39 -3.40 -2.99
C ALA A 28 -5.86 -3.38 -2.96
N GLU A 29 -5.26 -2.37 -2.31
CA GLU A 29 -3.81 -2.24 -2.15
C GLU A 29 -3.24 -3.37 -1.30
N ALA A 30 -3.89 -3.70 -0.17
CA ALA A 30 -3.49 -4.81 0.69
C ALA A 30 -3.56 -6.16 -0.04
N ARG A 31 -4.60 -6.38 -0.87
CA ARG A 31 -4.71 -7.57 -1.72
C ARG A 31 -3.58 -7.65 -2.72
N LEU A 32 -3.29 -6.56 -3.44
CA LEU A 32 -2.17 -6.50 -4.38
C LEU A 32 -0.85 -6.89 -3.71
N ILE A 33 -0.51 -6.26 -2.59
CA ILE A 33 0.72 -6.56 -1.83
C ILE A 33 0.74 -8.04 -1.42
N THR A 34 -0.37 -8.54 -0.87
CA THR A 34 -0.45 -9.93 -0.40
C THR A 34 -0.32 -10.93 -1.55
N ASP A 35 -0.96 -10.68 -2.68
CA ASP A 35 -0.88 -11.56 -3.84
C ASP A 35 0.55 -11.57 -4.41
N LYS A 36 1.27 -10.44 -4.38
CA LYS A 36 2.69 -10.42 -4.72
C LYS A 36 3.54 -11.15 -3.68
N MET A 37 3.22 -11.07 -2.40
CA MET A 37 3.88 -11.89 -1.37
C MET A 37 3.67 -13.39 -1.60
N VAL A 38 2.47 -13.82 -2.05
CA VAL A 38 2.21 -15.23 -2.42
C VAL A 38 3.17 -15.67 -3.52
N LEU A 39 3.28 -14.88 -4.58
CA LEU A 39 4.12 -15.19 -5.73
C LEU A 39 5.61 -15.21 -5.38
N GLU A 40 6.10 -14.20 -4.66
CA GLU A 40 7.53 -14.03 -4.40
C GLU A 40 8.03 -14.82 -3.19
N LEU A 41 7.21 -14.98 -2.14
CA LEU A 41 7.58 -15.71 -0.93
C LEU A 41 7.10 -17.17 -0.96
N GLY A 42 6.29 -17.57 -1.94
CA GLY A 42 5.69 -18.90 -2.00
C GLY A 42 4.76 -19.16 -0.81
N LEU A 43 3.84 -18.24 -0.52
CA LEU A 43 2.90 -18.39 0.59
C LEU A 43 1.80 -19.40 0.24
N ASN A 44 1.36 -20.18 1.23
CA ASN A 44 0.15 -20.99 1.09
C ASN A 44 -1.13 -20.18 1.41
N ASN A 45 -2.30 -20.77 1.16
CA ASN A 45 -3.60 -20.10 1.34
C ASN A 45 -3.87 -19.66 2.80
N ILE A 46 -3.41 -20.43 3.79
CA ILE A 46 -3.58 -20.10 5.20
C ILE A 46 -2.77 -18.85 5.52
N GLN A 47 -1.48 -18.85 5.16
CA GLN A 47 -0.59 -17.70 5.31
C GLN A 47 -1.15 -16.47 4.59
N ARG A 48 -1.61 -16.63 3.34
CA ARG A 48 -2.22 -15.55 2.54
C ARG A 48 -3.35 -14.86 3.28
N ASN A 49 -4.30 -15.61 3.82
CA ASN A 49 -5.49 -15.04 4.45
C ASN A 49 -5.13 -14.28 5.74
N SER A 50 -4.26 -14.82 6.59
CA SER A 50 -3.80 -14.13 7.80
C SER A 50 -2.99 -12.87 7.45
N ILE A 51 -2.13 -12.94 6.45
CA ILE A 51 -1.28 -11.82 6.02
C ILE A 51 -2.11 -10.71 5.37
N LEU A 52 -3.15 -11.06 4.62
CA LEU A 52 -4.08 -10.08 4.05
C LEU A 52 -4.70 -9.21 5.15
N GLN A 53 -5.18 -9.81 6.24
CA GLN A 53 -5.76 -9.05 7.35
C GLN A 53 -4.74 -8.16 8.05
N LEU A 54 -3.50 -8.64 8.24
CA LEU A 54 -2.42 -7.81 8.79
C LEU A 54 -2.08 -6.62 7.89
N ASN A 55 -2.08 -6.83 6.56
CA ASN A 55 -1.85 -5.77 5.59
C ASN A 55 -3.00 -4.75 5.57
N ILE A 56 -4.27 -5.19 5.61
CA ILE A 56 -5.44 -4.31 5.71
C ILE A 56 -5.37 -3.48 6.98
N ASN A 57 -5.15 -4.10 8.14
CA ASN A 57 -5.10 -3.40 9.43
C ASN A 57 -3.97 -2.37 9.48
N TYR A 58 -2.79 -2.73 8.96
CA TYR A 58 -1.67 -1.80 8.87
C TYR A 58 -1.99 -0.60 7.98
N LEU A 59 -2.43 -0.83 6.74
CA LEU A 59 -2.70 0.24 5.78
C LEU A 59 -3.88 1.12 6.22
N ASN A 60 -4.94 0.53 6.76
CA ASN A 60 -6.09 1.27 7.28
C ASN A 60 -5.71 2.13 8.49
N GLY A 61 -4.76 1.67 9.32
CA GLY A 61 -4.25 2.38 10.48
C GLY A 61 -3.31 3.54 10.17
N ILE A 62 -2.86 3.71 8.92
CA ILE A 62 -2.06 4.88 8.53
C ILE A 62 -2.99 6.07 8.33
N THR A 63 -3.01 6.96 9.32
CA THR A 63 -3.76 8.22 9.28
C THR A 63 -2.85 9.42 9.04
N SER A 64 -1.57 9.29 9.39
CA SER A 64 -0.51 10.29 9.22
C SER A 64 0.81 9.65 8.79
N TYR A 65 1.75 10.46 8.29
CA TYR A 65 3.08 9.98 7.89
C TYR A 65 3.87 9.39 9.07
N ARG A 66 3.52 9.78 10.31
CA ARG A 66 4.14 9.27 11.54
C ARG A 66 3.74 7.82 11.82
N ASP A 67 2.60 7.38 11.31
CA ASP A 67 2.06 6.04 11.55
C ASP A 67 2.74 4.96 10.69
N ILE A 68 3.45 5.37 9.62
CA ILE A 68 4.04 4.47 8.61
C ILE A 68 4.95 3.42 9.24
N ASP A 69 5.81 3.82 10.17
CA ASP A 69 6.78 2.95 10.86
C ASP A 69 6.45 2.77 12.37
N ALA A 70 5.24 3.18 12.78
CA ALA A 70 4.79 3.14 14.17
C ALA A 70 4.31 1.74 14.60
N ASP A 71 3.47 1.68 15.62
CA ASP A 71 3.09 0.41 16.26
C ASP A 71 2.32 -0.53 15.33
N GLY A 72 1.51 0.00 14.41
CA GLY A 72 0.86 -0.82 13.38
C GLY A 72 1.86 -1.58 12.51
N TRP A 73 2.95 -0.93 12.10
CA TRP A 73 4.03 -1.56 11.33
C TRP A 73 4.79 -2.60 12.15
N LYS A 74 5.14 -2.26 13.40
CA LYS A 74 5.82 -3.18 14.32
C LYS A 74 4.97 -4.43 14.59
N TYR A 75 3.68 -4.25 14.86
CA TYR A 75 2.73 -5.33 15.09
C TYR A 75 2.62 -6.23 13.87
N ARG A 76 2.39 -5.66 12.68
CA ARG A 76 2.34 -6.40 11.41
C ARG A 76 3.58 -7.27 11.22
N ASN A 77 4.77 -6.69 11.39
CA ASN A 77 6.03 -7.41 11.21
C ASN A 77 6.26 -8.49 12.27
N LYS A 78 5.86 -8.24 13.52
CA LYS A 78 5.92 -9.23 14.59
C LYS A 78 5.04 -10.44 14.28
N GLN A 79 3.82 -10.23 13.76
CA GLN A 79 2.93 -11.33 13.39
C GLN A 79 3.42 -12.07 12.13
N LEU A 80 3.88 -11.34 11.11
CA LEU A 80 4.49 -11.94 9.91
C LEU A 80 5.66 -12.85 10.26
N LYS A 81 6.52 -12.46 11.20
CA LYS A 81 7.63 -13.30 11.67
C LYS A 81 7.18 -14.65 12.25
N LYS A 82 5.98 -14.70 12.85
CA LYS A 82 5.41 -15.95 13.39
C LYS A 82 4.77 -16.82 12.32
N LEU A 83 4.20 -16.20 11.28
CA LEU A 83 3.47 -16.90 10.22
C LEU A 83 4.39 -17.44 9.12
N LEU A 84 5.53 -16.79 8.89
CA LEU A 84 6.47 -17.12 7.83
C LEU A 84 7.54 -18.10 8.32
N THR A 85 7.94 -19.03 7.43
CA THR A 85 9.14 -19.85 7.66
C THR A 85 10.40 -18.97 7.69
N SER A 86 11.51 -19.46 8.24
CA SER A 86 12.78 -18.72 8.30
C SER A 86 13.25 -18.22 6.93
N LYS A 87 13.09 -19.03 5.87
CA LYS A 87 13.43 -18.65 4.49
C LYS A 87 12.52 -17.53 3.97
N GLN A 88 11.22 -17.68 4.17
CA GLN A 88 10.22 -16.66 3.78
C GLN A 88 10.44 -15.35 4.54
N TRP A 89 10.72 -15.41 5.84
CA TRP A 89 11.01 -14.24 6.66
C TRP A 89 12.27 -13.50 6.20
N LYS A 90 13.33 -14.23 5.84
CA LYS A 90 14.53 -13.63 5.27
C LYS A 90 14.21 -12.89 3.97
N LEU A 91 13.55 -13.57 3.03
CA LEU A 91 13.18 -12.97 1.74
C LEU A 91 12.24 -11.77 1.91
N TYR A 92 11.27 -11.86 2.84
CA TYR A 92 10.37 -10.77 3.20
C TYR A 92 11.11 -9.51 3.66
N LYS A 93 12.10 -9.66 4.55
CA LYS A 93 12.91 -8.52 5.02
C LYS A 93 13.80 -7.93 3.93
N ASP A 94 14.35 -8.79 3.08
CA ASP A 94 15.21 -8.36 1.96
C ASP A 94 14.40 -7.66 0.86
N THR A 95 13.10 -7.91 0.80
CA THR A 95 12.18 -7.29 -0.16
C THR A 95 11.58 -6.00 0.40
N TYR A 96 12.24 -4.87 0.13
CA TYR A 96 11.90 -3.56 0.67
C TYR A 96 10.41 -3.19 0.57
N TYR A 97 9.77 -3.42 -0.57
CA TYR A 97 8.37 -3.05 -0.80
C TYR A 97 7.36 -3.97 -0.10
N PHE A 98 7.76 -5.11 0.46
CA PHE A 98 6.93 -5.90 1.39
C PHE A 98 7.17 -5.51 2.84
N TYR A 99 8.44 -5.31 3.20
CA TYR A 99 8.84 -4.95 4.56
C TYR A 99 8.36 -3.55 4.96
N ARG A 100 8.43 -2.61 4.03
CA ARG A 100 7.93 -1.23 4.15
C ARG A 100 7.02 -0.94 2.94
N PRO A 101 5.73 -1.28 3.01
CA PRO A 101 4.83 -1.08 1.88
C PRO A 101 4.60 0.40 1.53
N ILE A 102 4.56 1.26 2.55
CA ILE A 102 4.36 2.71 2.41
C ILE A 102 5.63 3.44 2.86
N SER A 103 5.97 4.53 2.19
CA SER A 103 6.98 5.48 2.64
C SER A 103 6.50 6.93 2.47
N TRP A 104 7.19 7.87 3.11
CA TRP A 104 6.92 9.30 3.00
C TRP A 104 8.09 9.99 2.31
N ARG A 105 7.85 10.62 1.15
CA ARG A 105 8.88 11.32 0.36
C ARG A 105 8.26 12.54 -0.31
N ASN A 106 8.98 13.67 -0.33
CA ASN A 106 8.53 14.91 -0.99
C ASN A 106 7.10 15.31 -0.62
N SER A 107 6.76 15.21 0.67
CA SER A 107 5.43 15.50 1.21
C SER A 107 4.29 14.66 0.63
N ALA A 108 4.59 13.45 0.18
CA ALA A 108 3.64 12.51 -0.38
C ALA A 108 3.89 11.07 0.12
N TYR A 109 2.80 10.31 0.22
CA TYR A 109 2.88 8.87 0.42
C TYR A 109 3.36 8.18 -0.86
N VAL A 110 4.28 7.25 -0.70
CA VAL A 110 4.85 6.44 -1.78
C VAL A 110 4.54 4.98 -1.48
N HIS A 111 3.80 4.37 -2.37
CA HIS A 111 3.46 2.96 -2.35
C HIS A 111 4.58 2.18 -3.02
N ASN A 112 5.45 1.57 -2.21
CA ASN A 112 6.72 1.02 -2.66
C ASN A 112 6.55 -0.18 -3.61
N ILE A 113 5.39 -0.86 -3.56
CA ILE A 113 5.06 -1.97 -4.45
C ILE A 113 5.08 -1.57 -5.93
N TYR A 114 4.71 -0.32 -6.25
CA TYR A 114 4.65 0.17 -7.63
C TYR A 114 6.03 0.45 -8.25
N ALA A 115 7.10 0.44 -7.45
CA ALA A 115 8.46 0.50 -8.00
C ALA A 115 8.81 -0.76 -8.82
N LYS A 116 8.22 -1.91 -8.47
CA LYS A 116 8.39 -3.19 -9.19
C LYS A 116 7.16 -3.57 -10.01
N TYR A 117 5.97 -3.25 -9.52
CA TYR A 117 4.71 -3.58 -10.17
C TYR A 117 3.92 -2.31 -10.52
N PRO A 118 4.28 -1.56 -11.58
CA PRO A 118 3.64 -0.29 -11.91
C PRO A 118 2.12 -0.41 -12.11
N LYS A 119 1.38 0.63 -11.72
CA LYS A 119 -0.11 0.66 -11.75
C LYS A 119 -0.71 0.65 -13.17
N ALA A 120 0.11 0.65 -14.23
CA ALA A 120 -0.33 0.80 -15.61
C ALA A 120 -1.30 -0.29 -16.11
N ASN A 121 -1.36 -1.47 -15.48
CA ASN A 121 -2.13 -2.62 -15.97
C ASN A 121 -3.01 -3.33 -14.91
N TYR A 122 -3.22 -2.75 -13.72
CA TYR A 122 -4.04 -3.43 -12.69
C TYR A 122 -5.54 -3.15 -12.88
N ARG A 123 -6.22 -4.06 -13.59
CA ARG A 123 -7.70 -4.13 -13.65
C ARG A 123 -8.19 -5.13 -12.59
N PRO A 124 -9.01 -4.73 -11.60
CA PRO A 124 -9.54 -5.65 -10.59
C PRO A 124 -10.34 -6.84 -11.16
N ASN A 125 -10.89 -6.69 -12.38
CA ASN A 125 -11.69 -7.70 -13.09
C ASN A 125 -11.14 -8.07 -14.49
N GLY A 126 -9.83 -7.90 -14.74
CA GLY A 126 -9.22 -8.31 -16.02
C GLY A 126 -8.78 -9.78 -16.04
N PRO A 127 -8.58 -10.40 -17.22
CA PRO A 127 -8.05 -11.76 -17.31
C PRO A 127 -6.71 -11.84 -16.58
N ARG A 128 -6.54 -12.89 -15.77
CA ARG A 128 -5.28 -13.14 -15.04
C ARG A 128 -4.13 -13.19 -16.07
N PRO A 129 -3.05 -12.41 -15.92
CA PRO A 129 -1.92 -12.51 -16.82
C PRO A 129 -1.28 -13.88 -16.68
N GLN A 130 -1.31 -14.67 -17.75
CA GLN A 130 -0.62 -15.94 -17.83
C GLN A 130 0.88 -15.62 -17.98
N TYR A 131 1.61 -15.62 -16.87
CA TYR A 131 3.06 -15.44 -16.90
C TYR A 131 3.69 -16.76 -17.37
N ASP A 132 4.17 -16.77 -18.62
CA ASP A 132 5.00 -17.85 -19.13
C ASP A 132 6.35 -17.84 -18.40
N ASN A 133 6.59 -18.92 -17.66
CA ASN A 133 7.57 -19.01 -16.59
C ASN A 133 8.77 -19.86 -17.04
N ARG A 134 9.54 -19.39 -18.02
CA ARG A 134 10.68 -20.18 -18.50
C ARG A 134 12.07 -19.57 -18.47
N ASN A 135 12.28 -18.25 -18.32
CA ASN A 135 13.65 -17.72 -18.47
C ASN A 135 14.15 -16.66 -17.46
N ALA A 136 13.41 -16.30 -16.40
CA ALA A 136 13.80 -15.17 -15.55
C ALA A 136 14.74 -15.49 -14.36
N PHE A 137 15.19 -16.75 -14.20
CA PHE A 137 16.01 -17.18 -13.04
C PHE A 137 17.50 -17.38 -13.33
N LYS A 138 18.05 -16.69 -14.34
CA LYS A 138 19.51 -16.63 -14.52
C LYS A 138 19.94 -15.17 -14.60
N ASN A 139 20.80 -14.79 -13.65
CA ASN A 139 21.55 -13.54 -13.54
C ASN A 139 21.02 -12.51 -12.52
N ASP A 140 21.13 -12.82 -11.22
CA ASP A 140 21.24 -11.72 -10.24
C ASP A 140 22.09 -12.08 -9.00
N LYS A 141 23.39 -12.29 -9.20
CA LYS A 141 24.37 -12.40 -8.11
C LYS A 141 25.39 -11.25 -8.09
N ARG A 142 25.18 -10.16 -8.82
CA ARG A 142 26.20 -9.08 -8.95
C ARG A 142 25.65 -7.66 -9.01
N ASN A 143 24.65 -7.29 -8.22
CA ASN A 143 24.36 -5.87 -8.00
C ASN A 143 23.86 -5.59 -6.58
N LYS A 144 24.79 -5.23 -5.69
CA LYS A 144 24.47 -4.37 -4.55
C LYS A 144 24.36 -2.94 -5.10
N PRO A 145 23.23 -2.23 -5.00
CA PRO A 145 23.18 -0.85 -5.47
C PRO A 145 23.92 0.04 -4.47
N SER A 146 25.03 0.64 -4.90
CA SER A 146 25.62 1.79 -4.22
C SER A 146 24.73 3.01 -4.47
N PHE A 147 24.33 3.72 -3.42
CA PHE A 147 23.48 4.92 -3.55
C PHE A 147 24.33 6.13 -3.95
N GLY A 148 24.52 6.31 -5.27
CA GLY A 148 25.00 7.57 -5.85
C GLY A 148 23.90 8.62 -5.90
N LYS A 149 24.22 9.85 -5.48
CA LYS A 149 23.37 11.04 -5.58
C LYS A 149 23.06 11.33 -7.05
N GLY A 150 21.80 11.19 -7.45
CA GLY A 150 21.32 11.60 -8.77
C GLY A 150 19.88 12.11 -8.66
N LYS A 151 19.65 13.34 -9.14
CA LYS A 151 18.37 14.04 -9.18
C LYS A 151 17.26 13.13 -9.73
N ARG A 152 16.10 13.04 -9.06
CA ARG A 152 14.95 12.22 -9.50
C ARG A 152 13.78 13.11 -9.86
N GLU A 153 13.64 13.37 -11.14
CA GLU A 153 12.41 13.86 -11.78
C GLU A 153 11.44 12.68 -11.94
N PHE A 154 10.53 12.48 -10.98
CA PHE A 154 9.38 11.60 -11.18
C PHE A 154 8.17 12.19 -10.46
N SER A 155 7.55 13.20 -11.07
CA SER A 155 6.25 13.72 -10.64
C SER A 155 5.13 12.86 -11.20
N ASN A 156 4.44 12.10 -10.33
CA ASN A 156 3.28 11.30 -10.70
C ASN A 156 2.01 12.18 -10.69
N ASN A 157 1.70 12.82 -11.83
CA ASN A 157 0.62 13.82 -12.00
C ASN A 157 -0.68 13.21 -12.59
N SER A 158 -1.11 12.04 -12.13
CA SER A 158 -2.42 11.49 -12.53
C SER A 158 -3.57 12.35 -11.96
N PRO A 159 -4.67 12.60 -12.70
CA PRO A 159 -5.83 13.36 -12.23
C PRO A 159 -6.41 12.83 -10.91
N GLU A 160 -6.36 11.51 -10.70
CA GLU A 160 -6.79 10.85 -9.46
C GLU A 160 -5.86 11.18 -8.28
N ALA A 161 -4.54 11.20 -8.52
CA ALA A 161 -3.54 11.60 -7.53
C ALA A 161 -3.66 13.10 -7.17
N ILE A 162 -4.10 13.93 -8.12
CA ILE A 162 -4.41 15.34 -7.88
C ILE A 162 -5.69 15.48 -7.02
N ARG A 163 -6.73 14.67 -7.30
CA ARG A 163 -7.94 14.63 -6.45
C ARG A 163 -7.64 14.17 -5.03
N MET A 164 -6.89 13.08 -4.86
CA MET A 164 -6.43 12.63 -3.53
C MET A 164 -5.64 13.72 -2.81
N ARG A 165 -4.77 14.46 -3.54
CA ARG A 165 -4.00 15.58 -2.98
C ARG A 165 -4.91 16.72 -2.49
N GLN A 166 -5.99 17.01 -3.20
CA GLN A 166 -6.96 18.05 -2.80
C GLN A 166 -7.81 17.61 -1.60
N GLU A 167 -8.25 16.35 -1.57
CA GLU A 167 -9.05 15.79 -0.46
C GLU A 167 -8.21 15.72 0.83
N MET A 168 -6.94 15.31 0.73
CA MET A 168 -6.03 15.24 1.88
C MET A 168 -5.65 16.64 2.42
N ARG A 169 -5.52 17.65 1.55
CA ARG A 169 -5.33 19.05 1.98
C ARG A 169 -6.54 19.60 2.73
N ARG A 170 -7.77 19.23 2.33
CA ARG A 170 -8.99 19.64 3.03
C ARG A 170 -9.12 19.00 4.41
N GLY A 171 -8.64 17.77 4.58
CA GLY A 171 -8.60 17.09 5.89
C GLY A 171 -7.60 17.73 6.85
N ALA A 172 -6.39 18.04 6.37
CA ALA A 172 -5.33 18.66 7.18
C ALA A 172 -5.70 20.06 7.72
N MET A 173 -6.50 20.84 6.98
CA MET A 173 -6.93 22.18 7.40
C MET A 173 -8.10 22.17 8.40
N LYS A 174 -8.78 21.03 8.62
CA LYS A 174 -9.89 20.91 9.58
C LYS A 174 -9.47 20.55 11.01
N GLY A 175 -8.22 20.16 11.23
CA GLY A 175 -7.64 19.90 12.55
C GLY A 175 -6.87 21.08 13.15
N ALA A 176 -6.91 22.24 12.50
CA ALA A 176 -6.23 23.47 12.92
C ALA A 176 -7.25 24.57 13.25
N ARG A 177 -8.16 24.30 14.20
CA ARG A 177 -8.91 25.31 14.96
C ARG A 177 -9.23 24.75 16.33
#